data_AF-A0A1Q2SLY2-F1
#
_entry.id   AF-A0A1Q2SLY2-F1
#
_cell.length_a   1.000
_cell.length_b   1.000
_cell.length_c   1.000
_cell.angle_alpha   90.00
_cell.angle_beta   90.00
_cell.angle_gamma   90.00
#
_symmetry.space_group_name_H-M   'P 1'
#
loop_
_entity.id
_entity.type
_entity.pdbx_description
1 polymer ?
#
loop_
_entity_poly.entity_id
_entity_poly.type
_entity_poly.pdbx_seq_one_letter_code
_entity_poly.pdbx_strand_id
1 'polypeptide(L)'
;MSKLHFYRKINKHITWFADGEGTISESSEFTVVITDGSVIKGIVYQIIQGQSHSGDLYHCLAGANRGETARFKKVADLSSIYTNEEYLGAASALNAALKATEKRVNIEIAPEDFKTLKAGNYKLCFAKKIGNFEYNVVWQSYDKYFEINDFSWTPQFQIFGSNIFQEGVKVKTSTRLVNIGLGETITLSSAGQFGDPTTKGRETSITMINDYGLIHPGLSQLSTGVEGEEISTAIYVAPSQAVLGITELTPVEKVLVWFEQNIETSTMFSNARSREVEVDLTFVDSVTRIYKNGLWLK
;
A
#
# COMPACT_ATOMS: atom_id res chain seq x y z
N MET A 1 4.62 -37.52 -34.00
CA MET A 1 3.81 -36.62 -33.15
C MET A 1 3.97 -35.21 -33.69
N SER A 2 3.01 -34.31 -33.45
CA SER A 2 3.16 -32.92 -33.92
C SER A 2 4.11 -32.17 -33.01
N LYS A 3 4.98 -31.33 -33.58
CA LYS A 3 5.80 -30.41 -32.80
C LYS A 3 4.91 -29.30 -32.24
N LEU A 4 5.03 -29.05 -30.95
CA LEU A 4 4.35 -27.99 -30.21
C LEU A 4 5.37 -26.96 -29.74
N HIS A 5 5.02 -25.69 -29.87
CA HIS A 5 5.85 -24.56 -29.46
C HIS A 5 5.14 -23.78 -28.37
N PHE A 6 5.84 -23.51 -27.28
CA PHE A 6 5.31 -22.88 -26.08
C PHE A 6 5.81 -21.45 -25.95
N TYR A 7 4.88 -20.51 -26.00
CA TYR A 7 5.17 -19.09 -25.87
C TYR A 7 4.42 -18.49 -24.69
N ARG A 8 4.98 -17.42 -24.13
CA ARG A 8 4.29 -16.58 -23.15
C ARG A 8 4.26 -15.14 -23.64
N LYS A 9 3.09 -14.52 -23.53
CA LYS A 9 2.97 -13.08 -23.70
C LYS A 9 3.22 -12.40 -22.36
N ILE A 10 4.26 -11.58 -22.29
CA ILE A 10 4.56 -10.71 -21.15
C ILE A 10 4.47 -9.29 -21.68
N ASN A 11 3.46 -8.54 -21.25
CA ASN A 11 3.11 -7.22 -21.78
C ASN A 11 2.86 -7.26 -23.31
N LYS A 12 3.68 -6.52 -24.09
CA LYS A 12 3.62 -6.48 -25.57
C LYS A 12 4.55 -7.49 -26.24
N HIS A 13 5.34 -8.25 -25.48
CA HIS A 13 6.34 -9.17 -26.03
C HIS A 13 5.89 -10.62 -25.92
N ILE A 14 6.09 -11.38 -27.00
CA ILE A 14 5.90 -12.83 -27.03
C ILE A 14 7.29 -13.46 -26.90
N THR A 15 7.48 -14.28 -25.88
CA THR A 15 8.76 -14.94 -25.60
C THR A 15 8.57 -16.46 -25.72
N TRP A 16 9.50 -17.13 -26.39
CA TRP A 16 9.55 -18.59 -26.49
C TRP A 16 10.08 -19.20 -25.18
N PHE A 17 9.54 -20.34 -24.76
CA PHE A 17 9.90 -21.01 -23.51
C PHE A 17 10.31 -22.48 -23.68
N ALA A 18 9.64 -23.21 -24.57
CA ALA A 18 9.87 -24.63 -24.74
C ALA A 18 9.37 -25.12 -26.09
N ASP A 19 9.85 -26.29 -26.49
CA ASP A 19 9.28 -27.13 -27.55
C ASP A 19 8.89 -28.48 -26.96
N GLY A 20 7.89 -29.13 -27.53
CA GLY A 20 7.46 -30.45 -27.12
C GLY A 20 6.79 -31.26 -28.22
N GLU A 21 6.56 -32.53 -27.94
CA GLU A 21 5.86 -33.45 -28.83
C GLU A 21 4.59 -33.97 -28.16
N GLY A 22 3.48 -33.83 -28.86
CA GLY A 22 2.18 -34.28 -28.39
C GLY A 22 1.08 -34.04 -29.43
N THR A 23 -0.15 -34.33 -29.02
CA THR A 23 -1.35 -34.04 -29.81
C THR A 23 -2.29 -33.22 -28.93
N ILE A 24 -2.68 -32.04 -29.41
CA ILE A 24 -3.68 -31.22 -28.74
C ILE A 24 -5.03 -31.95 -28.85
N SER A 25 -5.66 -32.22 -27.72
CA SER A 25 -7.02 -32.74 -27.66
C SER A 25 -8.02 -31.58 -27.54
N GLU A 26 -9.07 -31.59 -28.36
CA GLU A 26 -10.15 -30.60 -28.27
C GLU A 26 -11.03 -30.79 -27.01
N SER A 27 -11.03 -31.99 -26.42
CA SER A 27 -12.01 -32.41 -25.42
C SER A 27 -11.44 -32.59 -24.00
N SER A 28 -10.77 -31.56 -23.48
CA SER A 28 -10.27 -31.45 -22.10
C SER A 28 -9.03 -32.30 -21.76
N GLU A 29 -7.96 -31.56 -21.47
CA GLU A 29 -6.65 -32.03 -21.05
C GLU A 29 -5.82 -32.85 -22.05
N PHE A 30 -4.53 -32.55 -22.14
CA PHE A 30 -3.58 -33.35 -22.89
C PHE A 30 -2.20 -33.32 -22.23
N THR A 31 -1.36 -34.27 -22.64
CA THR A 31 0.03 -34.39 -22.21
C THR A 31 0.98 -34.05 -23.34
N VAL A 32 2.14 -33.51 -22.99
CA VAL A 32 3.23 -33.20 -23.94
C VAL A 32 4.55 -33.61 -23.33
N VAL A 33 5.38 -34.32 -24.09
CA VAL A 33 6.78 -34.56 -23.71
C VAL A 33 7.61 -33.35 -24.15
N ILE A 34 8.28 -32.69 -23.21
CA ILE A 34 9.09 -31.51 -23.51
C ILE A 34 10.40 -31.95 -24.18
N THR A 35 10.66 -31.45 -25.38
CA THR A 35 11.85 -31.81 -26.18
C THR A 35 12.96 -30.77 -26.07
N ASP A 36 12.60 -29.52 -25.75
CA ASP A 36 13.53 -28.43 -25.46
C ASP A 36 12.91 -27.42 -24.46
N GLY A 37 13.75 -26.80 -23.62
CA GLY A 37 13.31 -25.85 -22.60
C GLY A 37 12.59 -26.48 -21.40
N SER A 38 11.71 -25.69 -20.76
CA SER A 38 10.90 -26.13 -19.62
C SER A 38 9.58 -25.36 -19.53
N VAL A 39 8.57 -25.99 -18.92
CA VAL A 39 7.26 -25.41 -18.66
C VAL A 39 6.93 -25.50 -17.17
N ILE A 40 6.34 -24.44 -16.63
CA ILE A 40 6.14 -24.27 -15.19
C ILE A 40 4.66 -24.50 -14.87
N LYS A 41 4.39 -25.31 -13.85
CA LYS A 41 3.03 -25.53 -13.32
C LYS A 41 2.39 -24.19 -12.93
N GLY A 42 1.12 -24.00 -13.24
CA GLY A 42 0.39 -22.76 -12.94
C GLY A 42 0.54 -21.68 -14.01
N ILE A 43 1.44 -21.87 -14.99
CA ILE A 43 1.66 -20.89 -16.07
C ILE A 43 0.82 -21.23 -17.29
N VAL A 44 0.46 -20.16 -18.00
CA VAL A 44 -0.33 -20.19 -19.21
C VAL A 44 0.58 -19.99 -20.39
N TYR A 45 0.51 -20.93 -21.32
CA TYR A 45 1.26 -20.87 -22.54
C TYR A 45 0.31 -20.69 -23.71
N GLN A 46 0.70 -19.84 -24.65
CA GLN A 46 0.20 -19.93 -26.01
C GLN A 46 0.91 -21.12 -26.66
N ILE A 47 0.15 -22.16 -27.01
CA ILE A 47 0.71 -23.37 -27.62
C ILE A 47 0.34 -23.37 -29.10
N ILE A 48 1.38 -23.42 -29.94
CA ILE A 48 1.27 -23.45 -31.39
C ILE A 48 1.64 -24.85 -31.88
N GLN A 49 0.80 -25.46 -32.70
CA GLN A 49 1.05 -26.76 -33.31
C GLN A 49 1.60 -26.60 -34.74
N GLY A 50 2.76 -27.20 -35.01
CA GLY A 50 3.41 -27.17 -36.32
C GLY A 50 3.77 -25.76 -36.79
N GLN A 51 3.49 -25.45 -38.06
CA GLN A 51 3.79 -24.15 -38.69
C GLN A 51 2.63 -23.13 -38.59
N SER A 52 1.69 -23.32 -37.67
CA SER A 52 0.62 -22.35 -37.46
C SER A 52 1.18 -21.00 -37.01
N HIS A 53 0.54 -19.90 -37.42
CA HIS A 53 0.90 -18.53 -37.02
C HIS A 53 0.13 -18.07 -35.76
N SER A 54 -0.82 -18.87 -35.30
CA SER A 54 -1.61 -18.63 -34.09
C SER A 54 -1.71 -19.88 -33.24
N GLY A 55 -1.82 -19.68 -31.93
CA GLY A 55 -2.00 -20.73 -30.94
C GLY A 55 -3.07 -20.34 -29.93
N ASP A 56 -3.72 -21.35 -29.38
CA ASP A 56 -4.66 -21.19 -28.28
C ASP A 56 -3.92 -21.13 -26.94
N LEU A 57 -4.62 -20.67 -25.91
CA LEU A 57 -4.11 -20.61 -24.54
C LEU A 57 -4.37 -21.91 -23.79
N TYR A 58 -3.37 -22.35 -23.05
CA TYR A 58 -3.44 -23.56 -22.24
C TYR A 58 -2.78 -23.35 -20.88
N HIS A 59 -3.47 -23.74 -19.83
CA HIS A 59 -2.97 -23.77 -18.46
C HIS A 59 -2.13 -25.03 -18.23
N CYS A 60 -0.89 -24.86 -17.77
CA CYS A 60 0.00 -25.95 -17.38
C CYS A 60 -0.39 -26.51 -16.00
N LEU A 61 -1.04 -27.68 -15.99
CA LEU A 61 -1.47 -28.38 -14.78
C LEU A 61 -0.34 -29.13 -14.07
N ALA A 62 0.67 -29.55 -14.84
CA ALA A 62 1.89 -30.16 -14.34
C ALA A 62 3.07 -29.68 -15.20
N GLY A 63 4.03 -28.99 -14.56
CA GLY A 63 5.25 -28.53 -15.19
C GLY A 63 6.23 -29.67 -15.48
N ALA A 64 7.16 -29.44 -16.41
CA ALA A 64 8.12 -30.44 -16.86
C ALA A 64 9.37 -29.76 -17.45
N ASN A 65 10.51 -30.41 -17.27
CA ASN A 65 11.76 -30.09 -17.97
C ASN A 65 11.92 -30.95 -19.23
N ARG A 66 12.97 -30.68 -20.00
CA ARG A 66 13.36 -31.50 -21.16
C ARG A 66 13.41 -32.99 -20.80
N GLY A 67 12.70 -33.81 -21.57
CA GLY A 67 12.56 -35.25 -21.42
C GLY A 67 11.38 -35.68 -20.54
N GLU A 68 10.71 -34.75 -19.86
CA GLU A 68 9.59 -35.03 -18.96
C GLU A 68 8.24 -34.70 -19.59
N THR A 69 7.16 -35.25 -19.02
CA THR A 69 5.79 -35.06 -19.50
C THR A 69 5.06 -33.98 -18.72
N ALA A 70 4.66 -32.91 -19.39
CA ALA A 70 3.77 -31.88 -18.87
C ALA A 70 2.31 -32.18 -19.16
N ARG A 71 1.40 -31.55 -18.41
CA ARG A 71 -0.06 -31.62 -18.61
C ARG A 71 -0.66 -30.24 -18.82
N PHE A 72 -1.60 -30.14 -19.76
CA PHE A 72 -2.20 -28.88 -20.17
C PHE A 72 -3.71 -28.97 -20.32
N LYS A 73 -4.43 -27.88 -20.04
CA LYS A 73 -5.87 -27.73 -20.27
C LYS A 73 -6.18 -26.44 -21.03
N LYS A 74 -7.06 -26.52 -22.04
CA LYS A 74 -7.48 -25.35 -22.83
C LYS A 74 -8.22 -24.35 -21.95
N VAL A 75 -7.96 -23.07 -22.17
CA VAL A 75 -8.57 -21.95 -21.44
C VAL A 75 -9.06 -20.90 -22.43
N ALA A 76 -10.20 -20.28 -22.14
CA ALA A 76 -10.82 -19.31 -23.04
C ALA A 76 -10.08 -17.95 -23.03
N ASP A 77 -9.55 -17.56 -21.87
CA ASP A 77 -8.82 -16.31 -21.67
C ASP A 77 -7.91 -16.37 -20.42
N LEU A 78 -7.09 -15.34 -20.21
CA LEU A 78 -6.19 -15.23 -19.06
C LEU A 78 -6.91 -15.03 -17.71
N SER A 79 -8.16 -14.54 -17.71
CA SER A 79 -8.97 -14.38 -16.50
C SER A 79 -9.47 -15.70 -15.92
N SER A 80 -9.51 -16.77 -16.73
CA SER A 80 -9.98 -18.09 -16.33
C SER A 80 -8.95 -18.98 -15.59
N ILE A 81 -7.76 -18.45 -15.26
CA ILE A 81 -6.57 -19.28 -14.98
C ILE A 81 -5.98 -19.10 -13.57
N TYR A 82 -6.26 -17.97 -12.92
CA TYR A 82 -6.39 -18.04 -11.48
C TYR A 82 -7.72 -18.74 -11.24
N THR A 83 -7.76 -19.84 -10.48
CA THR A 83 -9.06 -20.24 -9.97
C THR A 83 -9.59 -19.01 -9.25
N ASN A 84 -10.81 -18.58 -9.57
CA ASN A 84 -11.44 -17.47 -8.85
C ASN A 84 -11.25 -17.67 -7.33
N GLU A 85 -11.22 -18.91 -6.86
CA GLU A 85 -10.94 -19.31 -5.48
C GLU A 85 -9.56 -18.91 -4.92
N GLU A 86 -8.44 -19.05 -5.64
CA GLU A 86 -7.12 -18.66 -5.12
C GLU A 86 -6.98 -17.14 -5.01
N TYR A 87 -7.42 -16.42 -6.04
CA TYR A 87 -7.42 -14.95 -6.01
C TYR A 87 -8.41 -14.40 -4.98
N LEU A 88 -9.64 -14.93 -4.94
CA LEU A 88 -10.64 -14.56 -3.92
C LEU A 88 -10.15 -14.95 -2.53
N GLY A 89 -9.43 -16.06 -2.39
CA GLY A 89 -8.80 -16.48 -1.14
C GLY A 89 -7.74 -15.48 -0.67
N ALA A 90 -6.82 -15.08 -1.55
CA ALA A 90 -5.80 -14.08 -1.24
C ALA A 90 -6.40 -12.69 -0.96
N ALA A 91 -7.37 -12.25 -1.76
CA ALA A 91 -8.08 -10.98 -1.55
C ALA A 91 -8.89 -11.00 -0.25
N SER A 92 -9.56 -12.11 0.07
CA SER A 92 -10.30 -12.30 1.32
C SER A 92 -9.34 -12.27 2.52
N ALA A 93 -8.20 -12.95 2.43
CA ALA A 93 -7.18 -12.95 3.48
C ALA A 93 -6.60 -11.55 3.70
N LEU A 94 -6.31 -10.80 2.63
CA LEU A 94 -5.86 -9.41 2.71
C LEU A 94 -6.94 -8.53 3.38
N ASN A 95 -8.20 -8.62 2.94
CA ASN A 95 -9.29 -7.85 3.52
C ASN A 95 -9.50 -8.19 5.00
N ALA A 96 -9.39 -9.47 5.37
CA ALA A 96 -9.48 -9.91 6.76
C ALA A 96 -8.32 -9.35 7.60
N ALA A 97 -7.10 -9.35 7.07
CA ALA A 97 -5.92 -8.78 7.75
C ALA A 97 -6.02 -7.25 7.89
N LEU A 98 -6.46 -6.55 6.85
CA LEU A 98 -6.69 -5.10 6.90
C LEU A 98 -7.78 -4.75 7.93
N LYS A 99 -8.88 -5.49 7.96
CA LYS A 99 -9.94 -5.31 8.95
C LYS A 99 -9.46 -5.62 10.38
N ALA A 100 -8.65 -6.66 10.57
CA ALA A 100 -8.10 -7.04 11.86
C ALA A 100 -7.01 -6.07 12.38
N THR A 101 -6.47 -5.22 11.50
CA THR A 101 -5.43 -4.24 11.82
C THR A 101 -5.93 -2.80 11.72
N GLU A 102 -7.22 -2.60 11.39
CA GLU A 102 -7.84 -1.29 11.33
C GLU A 102 -7.87 -0.67 12.73
N LYS A 103 -7.49 0.60 12.79
CA LYS A 103 -7.64 1.44 13.98
C LYS A 103 -8.69 2.50 13.72
N ARG A 104 -9.47 2.82 14.74
CA ARG A 104 -10.61 3.74 14.65
C ARG A 104 -10.66 4.70 15.82
N VAL A 105 -10.88 5.98 15.52
CA VAL A 105 -11.16 7.01 16.51
C VAL A 105 -12.55 7.58 16.23
N ASN A 106 -13.44 7.48 17.22
CA ASN A 106 -14.75 8.09 17.16
C ASN A 106 -14.71 9.42 17.94
N ILE A 107 -15.08 10.51 17.29
CA ILE A 107 -15.12 11.83 17.89
C ILE A 107 -16.58 12.26 18.05
N GLU A 108 -16.99 12.43 19.29
CA GLU A 108 -18.27 13.00 19.67
C GLU A 108 -18.07 14.45 20.11
N ILE A 109 -18.93 15.36 19.67
CA ILE A 109 -18.86 16.78 19.98
C ILE A 109 -20.18 17.18 20.64
N ALA A 110 -20.12 17.75 21.84
CA ALA A 110 -21.32 18.22 22.52
C ALA A 110 -22.03 19.31 21.69
N PRO A 111 -23.37 19.36 21.66
CA PRO A 111 -24.11 20.24 20.73
C PRO A 111 -23.73 21.73 20.80
N GLU A 112 -23.45 22.25 22.00
CA GLU A 112 -23.06 23.67 22.16
C GLU A 112 -21.63 23.95 21.70
N ASP A 113 -20.70 23.02 21.94
CA ASP A 113 -19.34 23.11 21.40
C ASP A 113 -19.37 22.96 19.87
N PHE A 114 -20.18 22.06 19.32
CA PHE A 114 -20.32 21.87 17.88
C PHE A 114 -20.78 23.17 17.19
N LYS A 115 -21.83 23.82 17.70
CA LYS A 115 -22.28 25.13 17.19
C LYS A 115 -21.17 26.18 17.25
N THR A 116 -20.45 26.25 18.36
CA THR A 116 -19.37 27.21 18.57
C THR A 116 -18.22 27.00 17.59
N LEU A 117 -17.76 25.76 17.44
CA LEU A 117 -16.69 25.37 16.53
C LEU A 117 -17.05 25.66 15.07
N LYS A 118 -18.29 25.32 14.66
CA LYS A 118 -18.80 25.61 13.31
C LYS A 118 -18.90 27.10 13.03
N ALA A 119 -19.46 27.89 13.95
CA ALA A 119 -19.54 29.35 13.82
C ALA A 119 -18.15 29.98 13.73
N GLY A 120 -17.16 29.38 14.40
CA GLY A 120 -15.77 29.79 14.35
C GLY A 120 -14.98 29.25 13.15
N ASN A 121 -15.56 28.50 12.20
CA ASN A 121 -14.80 27.87 11.10
C ASN A 121 -13.61 27.00 11.57
N TYR A 122 -13.74 26.38 12.74
CA TYR A 122 -12.75 25.40 13.21
C TYR A 122 -12.88 24.12 12.40
N LYS A 123 -11.74 23.53 12.03
CA LYS A 123 -11.63 22.23 11.37
C LYS A 123 -11.23 21.15 12.37
N LEU A 124 -11.77 19.95 12.22
CA LEU A 124 -11.36 18.77 12.98
C LEU A 124 -10.08 18.20 12.37
N CYS A 125 -9.01 18.15 13.16
CA CYS A 125 -7.67 17.83 12.68
C CYS A 125 -7.10 16.57 13.34
N PHE A 126 -6.34 15.81 12.57
CA PHE A 126 -5.65 14.59 12.99
C PHE A 126 -4.17 14.67 12.61
N ALA A 127 -3.29 14.14 13.45
CA ALA A 127 -1.88 13.91 13.13
C ALA A 127 -1.41 12.57 13.69
N LYS A 128 -0.49 11.91 12.99
CA LYS A 128 -0.01 10.56 13.34
C LYS A 128 1.42 10.62 13.88
N LYS A 129 1.72 9.78 14.87
CA LYS A 129 3.04 9.74 15.50
C LYS A 129 3.97 8.77 14.77
N ILE A 130 5.22 9.19 14.57
CA ILE A 130 6.30 8.32 14.10
C ILE A 130 7.37 8.22 15.21
N GLY A 131 7.59 7.02 15.72
CA GLY A 131 8.58 6.68 16.73
C GLY A 131 8.43 7.55 17.98
N ASN A 132 9.57 8.05 18.44
CA ASN A 132 9.63 9.05 19.52
C ASN A 132 9.70 10.48 18.99
N PHE A 133 9.42 10.70 17.70
CA PHE A 133 9.38 12.04 17.11
C PHE A 133 8.08 12.76 17.49
N GLU A 134 8.14 14.09 17.46
CA GLU A 134 6.97 14.94 17.58
C GLU A 134 6.06 14.81 16.36
N TYR A 135 4.77 15.06 16.57
CA TYR A 135 3.82 15.25 15.48
C TYR A 135 4.22 16.46 14.66
N ASN A 136 4.30 16.31 13.33
CA ASN A 136 4.81 17.39 12.50
C ASN A 136 4.13 17.56 11.13
N VAL A 137 3.10 16.78 10.85
CA VAL A 137 2.25 16.93 9.66
C VAL A 137 0.79 16.75 10.07
N VAL A 138 -0.06 17.67 9.63
CA VAL A 138 -1.52 17.52 9.72
C VAL A 138 -1.91 16.41 8.77
N TRP A 139 -2.21 15.22 9.30
CA TRP A 139 -2.56 14.08 8.49
C TRP A 139 -3.87 14.31 7.74
N GLN A 140 -4.89 14.80 8.44
CA GLN A 140 -6.18 15.15 7.89
C GLN A 140 -6.77 16.36 8.60
N SER A 141 -7.54 17.16 7.87
CA SER A 141 -8.23 18.34 8.37
C SER A 141 -9.59 18.49 7.68
N TYR A 142 -10.68 18.39 8.43
CA TYR A 142 -12.05 18.42 7.91
C TYR A 142 -12.79 19.68 8.35
N ASP A 143 -13.39 20.40 7.41
CA ASP A 143 -14.36 21.47 7.68
C ASP A 143 -15.80 20.93 7.76
N LYS A 144 -16.10 19.84 7.04
CA LYS A 144 -17.39 19.14 6.98
C LYS A 144 -17.53 17.96 7.93
N TYR A 145 -17.16 18.14 9.20
CA TYR A 145 -17.45 17.18 10.28
C TYR A 145 -18.85 17.38 10.88
N PHE A 146 -19.38 16.36 11.54
CA PHE A 146 -20.66 16.32 12.25
C PHE A 146 -20.46 16.26 13.78
N GLU A 147 -21.53 16.09 14.56
CA GLU A 147 -21.43 15.87 16.01
C GLU A 147 -20.80 14.52 16.35
N ILE A 148 -20.96 13.52 15.47
CA ILE A 148 -20.37 12.19 15.59
C ILE A 148 -19.54 11.95 14.33
N ASN A 149 -18.28 11.58 14.50
CA ASN A 149 -17.34 11.41 13.40
C ASN A 149 -16.51 10.16 13.60
N ASP A 150 -16.35 9.39 12.53
CA ASP A 150 -15.49 8.22 12.50
C ASP A 150 -14.26 8.51 11.65
N PHE A 151 -13.08 8.30 12.21
CA PHE A 151 -11.82 8.34 11.48
C PHE A 151 -11.09 7.01 11.65
N SER A 152 -10.73 6.35 10.55
CA SER A 152 -10.03 5.06 10.62
C SER A 152 -8.84 4.98 9.67
N TRP A 153 -7.95 4.03 9.94
CA TRP A 153 -6.79 3.77 9.09
C TRP A 153 -6.32 2.33 9.19
N THR A 154 -5.61 1.90 8.15
CA THR A 154 -4.95 0.60 8.04
C THR A 154 -3.43 0.80 7.94
N PRO A 155 -2.60 -0.23 8.20
CA PRO A 155 -1.14 -0.14 8.10
C PRO A 155 -0.66 -0.18 6.63
N GLN A 156 -1.27 0.61 5.75
CA GLN A 156 -0.89 0.76 4.36
C GLN A 156 -0.12 2.07 4.18
N PHE A 157 1.20 1.96 3.97
CA PHE A 157 2.09 3.11 3.91
C PHE A 157 2.67 3.35 2.52
N GLN A 158 3.06 4.59 2.29
CA GLN A 158 3.88 4.99 1.15
C GLN A 158 5.06 5.82 1.65
N ILE A 159 6.26 5.54 1.15
CA ILE A 159 7.45 6.35 1.44
C ILE A 159 7.69 7.38 0.35
N PHE A 160 8.17 8.54 0.76
CA PHE A 160 8.63 9.61 -0.13
C PHE A 160 9.85 10.33 0.44
N GLY A 161 10.54 11.09 -0.40
CA GLY A 161 11.48 12.14 0.01
C GLY A 161 10.93 13.52 -0.33
N SER A 162 11.18 14.50 0.55
CA SER A 162 10.91 15.92 0.33
C SER A 162 12.21 16.72 0.37
N ASN A 163 12.35 17.72 -0.48
CA ASN A 163 13.49 18.65 -0.44
C ASN A 163 13.35 19.70 0.67
N ILE A 164 12.15 19.91 1.21
CA ILE A 164 11.86 20.98 2.15
C ILE A 164 11.06 20.42 3.33
N PHE A 165 11.46 20.82 4.54
CA PHE A 165 10.60 20.86 5.71
C PHE A 165 10.43 22.31 6.14
N GLN A 166 9.19 22.82 6.14
CA GLN A 166 8.91 24.20 6.53
C GLN A 166 7.54 24.30 7.18
N GLU A 167 7.50 24.87 8.39
CA GLU A 167 6.24 25.09 9.11
C GLU A 167 5.26 25.96 8.32
N GLY A 168 3.97 25.59 8.39
CA GLY A 168 2.88 26.25 7.69
C GLY A 168 2.80 25.92 6.19
N VAL A 169 3.75 25.13 5.66
CA VAL A 169 3.79 24.74 4.25
C VAL A 169 3.29 23.30 4.09
N LYS A 170 2.52 23.05 3.03
CA LYS A 170 2.07 21.69 2.68
C LYS A 170 3.26 20.83 2.24
N VAL A 171 3.25 19.58 2.66
CA VAL A 171 4.22 18.58 2.20
C VAL A 171 4.19 18.50 0.68
N LYS A 172 5.37 18.63 0.07
CA LYS A 172 5.58 18.43 -1.36
C LYS A 172 6.55 17.27 -1.56
N THR A 173 6.05 16.18 -2.14
CA THR A 173 6.92 15.05 -2.49
C THR A 173 7.88 15.47 -3.61
N SER A 174 9.14 15.13 -3.45
CA SER A 174 10.22 15.39 -4.42
C SER A 174 10.66 14.11 -5.14
N THR A 175 10.29 12.95 -4.60
CA THR A 175 10.44 11.63 -5.22
C THR A 175 9.07 11.10 -5.67
N ARG A 176 9.07 9.99 -6.41
CA ARG A 176 7.86 9.15 -6.54
C ARG A 176 7.43 8.62 -5.16
N LEU A 177 6.14 8.39 -4.99
CA LEU A 177 5.60 7.59 -3.88
C LEU A 177 5.81 6.11 -4.17
N VAL A 178 6.23 5.34 -3.16
CA VAL A 178 6.38 3.88 -3.27
C VAL A 178 5.64 3.23 -2.11
N ASN A 179 4.75 2.27 -2.41
CA ASN A 179 4.11 1.46 -1.38
C ASN A 179 5.17 0.69 -0.60
N ILE A 180 5.05 0.67 0.72
CA ILE A 180 6.01 0.01 1.59
C ILE A 180 5.31 -0.48 2.85
N GLY A 181 5.70 -1.65 3.33
CA GLY A 181 5.22 -2.27 4.55
C GLY A 181 6.19 -2.12 5.73
N LEU A 182 5.69 -2.39 6.93
CA LEU A 182 6.55 -2.55 8.10
C LEU A 182 7.48 -3.77 7.89
N GLY A 183 8.73 -3.68 8.37
CA GLY A 183 9.75 -4.71 8.12
C GLY A 183 10.46 -4.57 6.77
N GLU A 184 10.03 -3.64 5.91
CA GLU A 184 10.64 -3.44 4.61
C GLU A 184 11.75 -2.38 4.63
N THR A 185 12.70 -2.56 3.73
CA THR A 185 13.81 -1.65 3.45
C THR A 185 13.79 -1.25 1.99
N ILE A 186 13.97 0.04 1.71
CA ILE A 186 14.08 0.58 0.37
C ILE A 186 15.32 1.46 0.24
N THR A 187 15.93 1.49 -0.94
CA THR A 187 17.07 2.37 -1.23
C THR A 187 16.63 3.54 -2.10
N LEU A 188 16.95 4.76 -1.68
CA LEU A 188 16.95 5.95 -2.51
C LEU A 188 18.34 6.08 -3.14
N SER A 189 18.43 5.79 -4.43
CA SER A 189 19.71 5.81 -5.16
C SER A 189 20.32 7.21 -5.25
N SER A 190 21.60 7.28 -5.62
CA SER A 190 22.32 8.55 -5.91
C SER A 190 21.66 9.42 -6.98
N ALA A 191 20.79 8.84 -7.82
CA ALA A 191 20.02 9.55 -8.83
C ALA A 191 18.66 10.07 -8.31
N GLY A 192 18.34 9.91 -7.02
CA GLY A 192 17.09 10.35 -6.41
C GLY A 192 15.90 9.43 -6.75
N GLN A 193 16.17 8.18 -7.12
CA GLN A 193 15.15 7.20 -7.48
C GLN A 193 15.07 6.09 -6.44
N PHE A 194 13.87 5.85 -5.92
CA PHE A 194 13.59 4.67 -5.10
C PHE A 194 13.63 3.39 -5.93
N GLY A 195 14.31 2.37 -5.41
CA GLY A 195 14.25 0.99 -5.91
C GLY A 195 12.98 0.25 -5.48
N ASP A 196 13.07 -1.07 -5.42
CA ASP A 196 11.99 -1.93 -4.91
C ASP A 196 12.19 -2.23 -3.42
N PRO A 197 11.11 -2.22 -2.61
CA PRO A 197 11.18 -2.65 -1.21
C PRO A 197 11.64 -4.10 -1.07
N THR A 198 12.37 -4.39 0.01
CA THR A 198 12.79 -5.75 0.37
C THR A 198 12.57 -6.01 1.86
N THR A 199 12.15 -7.23 2.24
CA THR A 199 11.90 -7.61 3.64
C THR A 199 13.21 -7.90 4.38
N LYS A 200 13.88 -6.84 4.83
CA LYS A 200 15.17 -6.90 5.56
C LYS A 200 15.28 -5.91 6.72
N GLY A 201 14.23 -5.11 6.94
CA GLY A 201 14.18 -4.10 7.98
C GLY A 201 13.68 -4.65 9.31
N ARG A 202 13.64 -3.79 10.32
CA ARG A 202 13.01 -4.09 11.61
C ARG A 202 11.49 -4.23 11.43
N GLU A 203 10.90 -5.28 11.99
CA GLU A 203 9.48 -5.65 11.80
C GLU A 203 8.47 -4.53 12.06
N THR A 204 8.79 -3.60 12.97
CA THR A 204 7.91 -2.49 13.37
C THR A 204 8.18 -1.19 12.61
N SER A 205 9.12 -1.19 11.66
CA SER A 205 9.68 0.02 11.08
C SER A 205 9.78 -0.09 9.56
N ILE A 206 9.75 1.06 8.90
CA ILE A 206 10.08 1.22 7.49
C ILE A 206 11.49 1.79 7.41
N THR A 207 12.37 1.12 6.68
CA THR A 207 13.78 1.50 6.60
C THR A 207 14.09 2.11 5.24
N MET A 208 14.72 3.28 5.23
CA MET A 208 15.23 3.91 4.03
C MET A 208 16.76 3.97 4.07
N ILE A 209 17.40 3.43 3.04
CA ILE A 209 18.84 3.62 2.77
C ILE A 209 18.96 4.80 1.81
N ASN A 210 19.63 5.86 2.25
CA ASN A 210 19.83 7.09 1.49
C ASN A 210 21.22 7.14 0.86
N ASP A 211 21.28 6.94 -0.45
CA ASP A 211 22.49 7.14 -1.27
C ASP A 211 22.44 8.45 -2.08
N TYR A 212 21.35 9.21 -1.98
CA TYR A 212 21.13 10.46 -2.71
C TYR A 212 21.88 11.65 -2.12
N GLY A 213 21.88 11.78 -0.80
CA GLY A 213 22.32 12.98 -0.11
C GLY A 213 21.18 13.68 0.61
N LEU A 214 21.26 15.00 0.77
CA LEU A 214 20.33 15.81 1.55
C LEU A 214 18.87 15.65 1.09
N ILE A 215 18.04 15.02 1.91
CA ILE A 215 16.60 14.89 1.70
C ILE A 215 15.86 14.70 3.02
N HIS A 216 14.59 15.07 3.10
CA HIS A 216 13.72 14.79 4.24
C HIS A 216 12.87 13.55 3.94
N PRO A 217 13.16 12.38 4.56
CA PRO A 217 12.33 11.19 4.39
C PRO A 217 10.95 11.41 5.01
N GLY A 218 9.91 10.92 4.37
CA GLY A 218 8.54 11.05 4.85
C GLY A 218 7.71 9.82 4.57
N LEU A 219 6.59 9.74 5.30
CA LEU A 219 5.60 8.68 5.14
C LEU A 219 4.23 9.28 4.88
N SER A 220 3.49 8.63 3.99
CA SER A 220 2.05 8.76 3.85
C SER A 220 1.38 7.48 4.33
N GLN A 221 0.13 7.61 4.77
CA GLN A 221 -0.68 6.48 5.19
C GLN A 221 -2.10 6.63 4.68
N LEU A 222 -2.70 5.50 4.29
CA LEU A 222 -4.11 5.44 3.92
C LEU A 222 -5.00 5.61 5.15
N SER A 223 -5.97 6.50 5.04
CA SER A 223 -7.03 6.70 6.05
C SER A 223 -8.39 6.77 5.39
N THR A 224 -9.42 6.34 6.11
CA THR A 224 -10.82 6.64 5.80
C THR A 224 -11.26 7.83 6.64
N GLY A 225 -11.57 8.93 5.94
CA GLY A 225 -11.96 10.19 6.56
C GLY A 225 -13.35 10.17 7.17
N VAL A 226 -13.68 11.24 7.89
CA VAL A 226 -15.03 11.43 8.50
C VAL A 226 -16.15 11.56 7.48
N GLU A 227 -15.79 11.84 6.22
CA GLU A 227 -16.70 11.87 5.08
C GLU A 227 -16.79 10.51 4.35
N GLY A 228 -16.06 9.49 4.82
CA GLY A 228 -16.01 8.14 4.24
C GLY A 228 -15.04 7.96 3.07
N GLU A 229 -14.32 9.02 2.66
CA GLU A 229 -13.32 8.94 1.59
C GLU A 229 -12.04 8.25 2.07
N GLU A 230 -11.55 7.29 1.29
CA GLU A 230 -10.23 6.70 1.47
C GLU A 230 -9.17 7.50 0.71
N ILE A 231 -8.18 8.01 1.45
CA ILE A 231 -7.11 8.82 0.86
C ILE A 231 -5.78 8.58 1.57
N SER A 232 -4.70 8.52 0.79
CA SER A 232 -3.32 8.45 1.29
C SER A 232 -2.72 9.86 1.32
N THR A 233 -2.39 10.35 2.51
CA THR A 233 -1.81 11.68 2.73
C THR A 233 -0.61 11.59 3.66
N ALA A 234 0.24 12.61 3.64
CA ALA A 234 1.46 12.64 4.44
C ALA A 234 1.10 12.63 5.94
N ILE A 235 1.74 11.72 6.67
CA ILE A 235 1.66 11.62 8.14
C ILE A 235 2.89 12.18 8.83
N TYR A 236 4.02 12.26 8.12
CA TYR A 236 5.29 12.68 8.67
C TYR A 236 6.28 13.10 7.59
N VAL A 237 7.13 14.07 7.93
CA VAL A 237 8.34 14.41 7.18
C VAL A 237 9.45 14.65 8.18
N ALA A 238 10.63 14.05 8.00
CA ALA A 238 11.75 14.28 8.90
C ALA A 238 12.10 15.77 8.97
N PRO A 239 12.12 16.42 10.16
CA PRO A 239 12.43 17.84 10.25
C PRO A 239 13.86 18.16 9.82
N SER A 240 14.79 17.25 10.09
CA SER A 240 16.19 17.33 9.66
C SER A 240 16.40 16.50 8.40
N GLN A 241 17.24 17.00 7.49
CA GLN A 241 17.64 16.24 6.30
C GLN A 241 18.48 15.04 6.70
N ALA A 242 18.15 13.88 6.14
CA ALA A 242 19.06 12.75 6.07
C ALA A 242 20.17 13.07 5.05
N VAL A 243 21.42 12.80 5.41
CA VAL A 243 22.59 12.97 4.53
C VAL A 243 22.85 11.70 3.72
N LEU A 244 23.58 10.75 4.26
CA LEU A 244 23.79 9.42 3.68
C LEU A 244 23.60 8.39 4.79
N GLY A 245 23.11 7.21 4.42
CA GLY A 245 22.92 6.10 5.35
C GLY A 245 21.46 5.82 5.68
N ILE A 246 21.21 5.26 6.86
CA ILE A 246 19.95 4.60 7.19
C ILE A 246 19.04 5.55 7.98
N THR A 247 17.76 5.62 7.58
CA THR A 247 16.68 6.24 8.35
C THR A 247 15.62 5.19 8.64
N GLU A 248 15.26 5.03 9.92
CA GLU A 248 14.14 4.19 10.32
C GLU A 248 12.94 5.05 10.73
N LEU A 249 11.79 4.79 10.12
CA LEU A 249 10.53 5.43 10.43
C LEU A 249 9.61 4.38 11.04
N THR A 250 9.20 4.60 12.29
CA THR A 250 8.44 3.61 13.08
C THR A 250 7.05 4.15 13.36
N PRO A 251 6.03 3.92 12.52
CA PRO A 251 4.67 4.35 12.82
C PRO A 251 4.21 3.84 14.19
N VAL A 252 3.56 4.70 14.98
CA VAL A 252 3.00 4.34 16.29
C VAL A 252 1.48 4.50 16.22
N GLU A 253 0.74 3.63 16.88
CA GLU A 253 -0.73 3.67 16.96
C GLU A 253 -1.25 4.76 17.91
N LYS A 254 -0.70 5.98 17.77
CA LYS A 254 -1.10 7.19 18.49
C LYS A 254 -1.46 8.29 17.50
N VAL A 255 -2.60 8.94 17.73
CA VAL A 255 -3.09 10.06 16.92
C VAL A 255 -3.35 11.26 17.80
N LEU A 256 -2.89 12.43 17.36
CA LEU A 256 -3.23 13.71 17.96
C LEU A 256 -4.52 14.23 17.32
N VAL A 257 -5.49 14.65 18.12
CA VAL A 257 -6.76 15.21 17.67
C VAL A 257 -6.96 16.61 18.26
N TRP A 258 -7.36 17.57 17.43
CA TRP A 258 -7.64 18.94 17.88
C TRP A 258 -8.55 19.69 16.90
N PHE A 259 -8.94 20.91 17.28
CA PHE A 259 -9.67 21.84 16.42
C PHE A 259 -8.82 23.06 16.09
N GLU A 260 -8.75 23.46 14.82
CA GLU A 260 -7.96 24.62 14.39
C GLU A 260 -8.58 25.32 13.17
N GLN A 261 -8.42 26.65 13.09
CA GLN A 261 -8.84 27.46 11.95
C GLN A 261 -7.72 27.55 10.90
N ASN A 262 -8.07 27.75 9.63
CA ASN A 262 -7.13 28.07 8.55
C ASN A 262 -5.98 27.06 8.34
N ILE A 263 -6.18 25.80 8.73
CA ILE A 263 -5.22 24.72 8.53
C ILE A 263 -5.67 23.79 7.40
N GLU A 264 -4.73 23.11 6.75
CA GLU A 264 -5.00 22.19 5.65
C GLU A 264 -4.32 20.84 5.88
N THR A 265 -4.91 19.80 5.26
CA THR A 265 -4.31 18.48 5.16
C THR A 265 -2.90 18.56 4.55
N SER A 266 -1.98 17.78 5.10
CA SER A 266 -0.56 17.74 4.78
C SER A 266 0.23 19.00 5.12
N THR A 267 -0.30 19.95 5.91
CA THR A 267 0.50 21.08 6.39
C THR A 267 1.51 20.64 7.45
N MET A 268 2.78 21.03 7.27
CA MET A 268 3.85 20.77 8.24
C MET A 268 3.77 21.75 9.42
N PHE A 269 4.12 21.27 10.62
CA PHE A 269 4.13 22.10 11.83
C PHE A 269 5.23 21.66 12.81
N SER A 270 5.59 22.55 13.73
CA SER A 270 6.65 22.30 14.72
C SER A 270 6.24 22.60 16.16
N ASN A 271 5.12 23.31 16.35
CA ASN A 271 4.64 23.74 17.65
C ASN A 271 3.47 22.90 18.16
N ALA A 272 3.32 22.87 19.49
CA ALA A 272 2.16 22.28 20.14
C ALA A 272 0.86 22.93 19.64
N ARG A 273 -0.19 22.11 19.53
CA ARG A 273 -1.53 22.58 19.17
C ARG A 273 -2.25 23.04 20.43
N SER A 274 -3.35 23.78 20.26
CA SER A 274 -4.14 24.23 21.41
C SER A 274 -5.25 23.23 21.67
N ARG A 275 -5.40 22.82 22.93
CA ARG A 275 -6.52 21.96 23.38
C ARG A 275 -6.59 20.67 22.54
N GLU A 276 -5.46 20.04 22.36
CA GLU A 276 -5.28 18.77 21.70
C GLU A 276 -5.45 17.59 22.66
N VAL A 277 -5.71 16.40 22.11
CA VAL A 277 -5.70 15.14 22.85
C VAL A 277 -4.89 14.10 22.08
N GLU A 278 -3.93 13.46 22.75
CA GLU A 278 -3.28 12.25 22.24
C GLU A 278 -4.20 11.05 22.53
N VAL A 279 -4.60 10.35 21.47
CA VAL A 279 -5.38 9.11 21.54
C VAL A 279 -4.43 7.95 21.25
N ASP A 280 -4.29 7.05 22.23
CA ASP A 280 -3.42 5.88 22.15
C ASP A 280 -4.24 4.62 21.87
N LEU A 281 -3.97 4.01 20.71
CA LEU A 281 -4.60 2.79 20.19
C LEU A 281 -3.56 1.66 20.07
N THR A 282 -2.43 1.74 20.78
CA THR A 282 -1.38 0.71 20.74
C THR A 282 -1.91 -0.68 21.11
N PHE A 283 -2.87 -0.74 22.04
CA PHE A 283 -3.40 -2.00 22.59
C PHE A 283 -4.92 -2.18 22.35
N VAL A 284 -5.54 -1.28 21.61
CA VAL A 284 -6.98 -1.31 21.31
C VAL A 284 -7.21 -0.93 19.84
N ASP A 285 -8.30 -1.40 19.25
CA ASP A 285 -8.59 -1.11 17.84
C ASP A 285 -9.50 0.10 17.68
N SER A 286 -10.24 0.47 18.72
CA SER A 286 -11.17 1.59 18.68
C SER A 286 -11.18 2.37 19.99
N VAL A 287 -11.28 3.69 19.88
CA VAL A 287 -11.41 4.60 21.03
C VAL A 287 -12.38 5.72 20.69
N THR A 288 -13.26 6.05 21.65
CA THR A 288 -14.10 7.25 21.58
C THR A 288 -13.49 8.40 22.38
N ARG A 289 -13.64 9.63 21.89
CA ARG A 289 -13.35 10.87 22.62
C ARG A 289 -14.51 11.83 22.48
N ILE A 290 -14.86 12.48 23.59
CA ILE A 290 -15.95 13.46 23.64
C ILE A 290 -15.34 14.85 23.84
N TYR A 291 -15.65 15.79 22.96
CA TYR A 291 -15.31 17.20 23.14
C TYR A 291 -16.51 17.94 23.76
N LYS A 292 -16.37 18.35 25.02
CA LYS A 292 -17.44 19.00 25.79
C LYS A 292 -16.89 20.08 26.70
N ASN A 293 -17.53 21.25 26.70
CA ASN A 293 -17.14 22.44 27.45
C ASN A 293 -15.70 22.86 27.16
N GLY A 294 -15.27 22.77 25.89
CA GLY A 294 -13.91 23.07 25.47
C GLY A 294 -12.82 22.09 25.94
N LEU A 295 -13.20 20.87 26.36
CA LEU A 295 -12.29 19.85 26.90
C LEU A 295 -12.51 18.48 26.25
N TRP A 296 -11.44 17.71 26.15
CA TRP A 296 -11.48 16.31 25.73
C TRP A 296 -11.72 15.38 26.91
N LEU A 297 -12.73 14.53 26.79
CA LEU A 297 -13.11 13.50 27.74
C LEU A 297 -12.91 12.11 27.12
N LYS A 298 -12.67 11.12 27.98
CA LYS A 298 -12.63 9.71 27.61
C LYS A 298 -14.03 9.14 27.49
#